data_AF-A0A961DF74-F1
#
_entry.id   AF-A0A961DF74-F1
#
_cell.length_a   1.000
_cell.length_b   1.000
_cell.length_c   1.000
_cell.angle_alpha   90.00
_cell.angle_beta   90.00
_cell.angle_gamma   90.00
#
_symmetry.space_group_name_H-M   'P 1'
#
loop_
_entity.id
_entity.type
_entity.pdbx_description
1 polymer ?
#
loop_
_entity_poly.entity_id
_entity_poly.type
_entity_poly.pdbx_seq_one_letter_code
_entity_poly.pdbx_strand_id
1 'polypeptide(L)'
;MKTTFTKLNDGWNAEPNAPGPKVSWDGSDLILRFYLNPFQFPQFDEEDIGIIRFENCTRYRFGTVNDEGWYRGQCRFSKTAPSWGEFYEISGDLKLDHLKDNWIIRSLDQSNQHHYLFYFRDEEFECDAAGWKLEIEKASPNNNL
;
A
#
# COMPACT_ATOMS: atom_id res chain seq x y z
N MET A 1 -7.23 -22.12 -5.46
CA MET A 1 -5.80 -21.98 -5.15
C MET A 1 -5.66 -21.41 -3.74
N LYS A 2 -4.51 -21.54 -3.07
CA LYS A 2 -4.29 -20.89 -1.76
C LYS A 2 -3.80 -19.47 -1.97
N THR A 3 -4.29 -18.51 -1.18
CA THR A 3 -3.74 -17.14 -1.13
C THR A 3 -2.35 -17.16 -0.48
N THR A 4 -1.39 -16.49 -1.10
CA THR A 4 -0.02 -16.35 -0.60
C THR A 4 0.34 -14.87 -0.49
N PHE A 5 1.10 -14.51 0.54
CA PHE A 5 1.54 -13.14 0.81
C PHE A 5 3.07 -13.09 0.86
N THR A 6 3.65 -12.19 0.08
CA THR A 6 5.08 -11.86 0.13
C THR A 6 5.21 -10.46 0.71
N LYS A 7 5.78 -10.32 1.90
CA LYS A 7 6.03 -9.01 2.52
C LYS A 7 7.13 -8.29 1.71
N LEU A 8 6.89 -7.02 1.39
CA LEU A 8 7.73 -6.23 0.49
C LEU A 8 8.45 -5.08 1.19
N ASN A 9 7.90 -4.58 2.30
CA ASN A 9 8.56 -3.54 3.08
C ASN A 9 9.52 -4.16 4.10
N ASP A 10 10.79 -3.80 4.03
CA ASP A 10 11.83 -4.19 5.00
C ASP A 10 12.73 -2.99 5.27
N GLY A 11 12.96 -2.69 6.55
CA GLY A 11 13.64 -1.47 6.96
C GLY A 11 12.84 -0.17 6.72
N TRP A 12 11.57 -0.25 6.34
CA TRP A 12 10.67 0.90 6.24
C TRP A 12 9.21 0.49 6.44
N ASN A 13 8.38 1.44 6.87
CA ASN A 13 6.93 1.30 6.89
C ASN A 13 6.27 2.67 6.97
N ALA A 14 4.96 2.73 6.75
CA ALA A 14 4.15 3.92 6.92
C ALA A 14 4.00 4.30 8.40
N GLU A 15 3.87 5.60 8.68
CA GLU A 15 3.64 6.11 10.02
C GLU A 15 2.36 5.48 10.61
N PRO A 16 2.41 4.89 11.82
CA PRO A 16 1.34 4.04 12.33
C PRO A 16 0.07 4.79 12.77
N ASN A 17 0.09 6.12 12.88
CA ASN A 17 -1.02 6.92 13.43
C ASN A 17 -1.77 7.77 12.40
N ALA A 18 -1.06 8.36 11.45
CA ALA A 18 -1.47 9.34 10.47
C ALA A 18 -0.61 9.22 9.19
N PRO A 19 -0.59 8.05 8.52
CA PRO A 19 0.25 7.83 7.33
C PRO A 19 -0.16 8.72 6.14
N GLY A 20 -1.40 9.18 6.12
CA GLY A 20 -1.93 10.13 5.13
C GLY A 20 -1.72 9.74 3.66
N PRO A 21 -2.01 8.48 3.26
CA PRO A 21 -1.73 8.01 1.91
C PRO A 21 -2.49 8.82 0.86
N LYS A 22 -1.79 9.16 -0.22
CA LYS A 22 -2.34 9.91 -1.36
C LYS A 22 -1.84 9.31 -2.64
N VAL A 23 -2.73 9.22 -3.63
CA VAL A 23 -2.39 8.71 -4.96
C VAL A 23 -2.46 9.80 -6.02
N SER A 24 -1.59 9.68 -7.02
CA SER A 24 -1.62 10.50 -8.22
C SER A 24 -1.13 9.68 -9.41
N TRP A 25 -1.52 10.06 -10.63
CA TRP A 25 -1.07 9.42 -11.85
C TRP A 25 0.11 10.16 -12.45
N ASP A 26 1.12 9.41 -12.91
CA ASP A 26 2.24 9.88 -13.71
C ASP A 26 2.35 9.00 -14.96
N GLY A 27 1.73 9.44 -16.07
CA GLY A 27 1.61 8.63 -17.28
C GLY A 27 0.75 7.37 -17.06
N SER A 28 1.36 6.19 -17.18
CA SER A 28 0.76 4.89 -16.87
C SER A 28 1.08 4.40 -15.45
N ASP A 29 1.94 5.11 -14.72
CA ASP A 29 2.32 4.74 -13.37
C ASP A 29 1.39 5.38 -12.34
N LEU A 30 1.17 4.65 -11.24
CA LEU A 30 0.48 5.18 -10.07
C LEU A 30 1.49 5.49 -8.98
N ILE A 31 1.43 6.70 -8.45
CA ILE A 31 2.32 7.19 -7.40
C ILE A 31 1.54 7.23 -6.10
N LEU A 32 1.93 6.42 -5.12
CA LEU A 32 1.42 6.41 -3.76
C LEU A 32 2.42 7.12 -2.83
N ARG A 33 1.98 8.17 -2.15
CA ARG A 33 2.77 8.94 -1.19
C ARG A 33 2.21 8.79 0.21
N PHE A 34 3.05 8.66 1.23
CA PHE A 34 2.66 8.52 2.64
C PHE A 34 3.81 8.95 3.57
N TYR A 35 3.51 9.30 4.81
CA TYR A 35 4.54 9.57 5.83
C TYR A 35 5.24 8.28 6.27
N LEU A 36 6.56 8.31 6.36
CA LEU A 36 7.36 7.18 6.88
C LEU A 36 7.28 7.12 8.41
N ASN A 37 7.57 5.95 8.98
CA ASN A 37 7.52 5.72 10.42
C ASN A 37 8.87 6.03 11.10
N PRO A 38 9.05 7.23 11.72
CA PRO A 38 10.28 7.56 12.46
C PRO A 38 10.39 6.81 13.79
N PHE A 39 9.26 6.35 14.36
CA PHE A 39 9.22 5.70 15.67
C PHE A 39 9.87 4.32 15.65
N GLN A 40 9.70 3.57 14.55
CA GLN A 40 10.26 2.23 14.38
C GLN A 40 11.59 2.25 13.62
N PHE A 41 11.80 3.23 12.74
CA PHE A 41 12.94 3.28 11.83
C PHE A 41 13.71 4.60 12.05
N PRO A 42 14.77 4.59 12.88
CA PRO A 42 15.49 5.80 13.30
C PRO A 42 16.18 6.57 12.17
N GLN A 43 16.24 6.02 10.96
CA GLN A 43 16.78 6.69 9.79
C GLN A 43 15.79 7.65 9.12
N PHE A 44 14.54 7.73 9.59
CA PHE A 44 13.51 8.62 9.06
C PHE A 44 13.13 9.71 10.08
N ASP A 45 12.76 10.87 9.54
CA ASP A 45 12.19 12.00 10.29
C ASP A 45 10.66 12.04 10.13
N GLU A 46 9.97 12.80 10.99
CA GLU A 46 8.50 12.88 11.01
C GLU A 46 7.86 13.35 9.68
N GLU A 47 8.59 14.15 8.91
CA GLU A 47 8.11 14.70 7.63
C GLU A 47 8.68 13.96 6.40
N ASP A 48 9.45 12.88 6.59
CA ASP A 48 9.95 12.08 5.48
C ASP A 48 8.79 11.38 4.76
N ILE A 49 8.79 11.47 3.41
CA ILE A 49 7.75 10.89 2.57
C ILE A 49 8.27 9.64 1.87
N GLY A 50 7.56 8.53 2.05
CA GLY A 50 7.68 7.34 1.24
C GLY A 50 6.87 7.50 -0.04
N ILE A 51 7.50 7.21 -1.18
CA ILE A 51 6.88 7.27 -2.51
C ILE A 51 6.99 5.89 -3.14
N ILE A 52 5.88 5.19 -3.29
CA ILE A 52 5.84 3.94 -4.06
C ILE A 52 5.31 4.26 -5.46
N ARG A 53 6.15 4.02 -6.47
CA ARG A 53 5.77 4.06 -7.87
C ARG A 53 5.37 2.66 -8.30
N PHE A 54 4.13 2.50 -8.75
CA PHE A 54 3.60 1.27 -9.34
C PHE A 54 3.62 1.37 -10.86
N GLU A 55 4.48 0.58 -11.49
CA GLU A 55 4.76 0.65 -12.93
C GLU A 55 3.59 0.10 -13.74
N ASN A 56 3.12 0.84 -14.76
CA ASN A 56 2.01 0.43 -15.62
C ASN A 56 0.76 -0.05 -14.85
N CYS A 57 0.36 0.72 -13.83
CA CYS A 57 -0.77 0.39 -12.99
C CYS A 57 -2.09 0.43 -13.76
N THR A 58 -2.87 -0.64 -13.66
CA THR A 58 -4.10 -0.84 -14.45
C THR A 58 -5.36 -0.47 -13.67
N ARG A 59 -5.33 -0.61 -12.34
CA ARG A 59 -6.40 -0.19 -11.44
C ARG A 59 -5.90 -0.08 -10.01
N TYR A 60 -6.58 0.74 -9.21
CA TYR A 60 -6.37 0.79 -7.77
C TYR A 60 -7.68 0.97 -7.01
N ARG A 61 -7.64 0.76 -5.70
CA ARG A 61 -8.73 1.14 -4.79
C ARG A 61 -8.18 1.52 -3.42
N PHE A 62 -8.97 2.31 -2.70
CA PHE A 62 -8.88 2.39 -1.25
C PHE A 62 -10.06 1.63 -0.64
N GLY A 63 -9.79 0.83 0.38
CA GLY A 63 -10.79 0.20 1.23
C GLY A 63 -10.76 0.81 2.63
N THR A 64 -11.87 0.64 3.36
CA THR A 64 -12.05 1.18 4.72
C THR A 64 -11.68 0.17 5.81
N VAL A 65 -10.82 -0.81 5.47
CA VAL A 65 -10.38 -1.81 6.44
C VAL A 65 -9.46 -1.13 7.44
N ASN A 66 -9.78 -1.27 8.73
CA ASN A 66 -8.97 -0.80 9.85
C ASN A 66 -8.49 -1.97 10.71
N ASP A 67 -7.62 -1.67 11.68
CA ASP A 67 -7.00 -2.66 12.55
C ASP A 67 -8.02 -3.45 13.39
N GLU A 68 -9.01 -2.78 13.99
CA GLU A 68 -10.06 -3.39 14.80
C GLU A 68 -10.83 -4.46 14.01
N GLY A 69 -11.29 -4.11 12.80
CA GLY A 69 -11.96 -5.04 11.90
C GLY A 69 -11.07 -6.20 11.50
N TRP A 70 -9.78 -5.92 11.24
CA TRP A 70 -8.82 -6.94 10.87
C TRP A 70 -8.63 -7.98 11.99
N TYR A 71 -8.39 -7.53 13.23
CA TYR A 71 -8.21 -8.40 14.39
C TYR A 71 -9.49 -9.17 14.77
N ARG A 72 -10.67 -8.60 14.51
CA ARG A 72 -11.96 -9.28 14.72
C ARG A 72 -12.30 -10.33 13.65
N GLY A 73 -11.49 -10.48 12.60
CA GLY A 73 -11.81 -11.45 11.55
C GLY A 73 -12.80 -10.95 10.50
N GLN A 74 -13.03 -9.64 10.40
CA GLN A 74 -14.12 -9.05 9.63
C GLN A 74 -13.70 -8.60 8.22
N CYS A 75 -12.41 -8.72 7.88
CA CYS A 75 -11.86 -8.27 6.60
C CYS A 75 -11.45 -9.47 5.72
N ARG A 76 -11.36 -9.24 4.40
CA ARG A 76 -11.10 -10.27 3.38
C ARG A 76 -9.94 -11.21 3.70
N PHE A 77 -8.85 -10.66 4.22
CA PHE A 77 -7.65 -11.42 4.58
C PHE A 77 -7.38 -11.51 6.08
N SER A 78 -8.34 -11.14 6.93
CA SER A 78 -8.20 -11.36 8.36
C SER A 78 -7.88 -12.82 8.65
N LYS A 79 -6.97 -13.07 9.60
CA LYS A 79 -6.47 -14.41 9.98
C LYS A 79 -5.68 -15.16 8.89
N THR A 80 -5.45 -14.54 7.72
CA THR A 80 -4.69 -15.14 6.62
C THR A 80 -3.50 -14.30 6.16
N ALA A 81 -3.62 -12.97 6.16
CA ALA A 81 -2.48 -12.09 6.00
C ALA A 81 -1.52 -12.27 7.20
N PRO A 82 -0.19 -12.32 6.99
CA PRO A 82 0.76 -12.59 8.07
C PRO A 82 0.73 -11.55 9.20
N SER A 83 0.53 -10.27 8.87
CA SER A 83 0.57 -9.15 9.82
C SER A 83 -0.19 -7.94 9.29
N TRP A 84 -0.78 -7.17 10.21
CA TRP A 84 -1.41 -5.87 9.95
C TRP A 84 -0.37 -4.78 9.72
N GLY A 85 -0.72 -3.75 8.94
CA GLY A 85 0.12 -2.56 8.74
C GLY A 85 1.29 -2.75 7.77
N GLU A 86 1.32 -3.84 7.01
CA GLU A 86 2.43 -4.20 6.13
C GLU A 86 2.07 -4.08 4.65
N PHE A 87 3.10 -4.00 3.82
CA PHE A 87 3.00 -3.97 2.35
C PHE A 87 3.31 -5.35 1.77
N TYR A 88 2.41 -5.87 0.95
CA TYR A 88 2.47 -7.21 0.39
C TYR A 88 2.26 -7.23 -1.13
N GLU A 89 2.91 -8.19 -1.79
CA GLU A 89 2.40 -8.78 -3.03
C GLU A 89 1.56 -10.01 -2.67
N ILE A 90 0.40 -10.16 -3.31
CA ILE A 90 -0.50 -11.29 -3.12
C ILE A 90 -0.60 -12.10 -4.41
N SER A 91 -0.49 -13.41 -4.28
CA SER A 91 -0.64 -14.36 -5.38
C SER A 91 -1.60 -15.51 -5.03
N GLY A 92 -2.06 -16.22 -6.07
CA GLY A 92 -3.02 -17.31 -5.94
C GLY A 92 -4.47 -16.79 -5.94
N ASP A 93 -5.25 -17.18 -4.94
CA ASP A 93 -6.65 -16.75 -4.83
C ASP A 93 -6.77 -15.38 -4.13
N LEU A 94 -7.12 -14.35 -4.90
CA LEU A 94 -7.27 -12.96 -4.42
C LEU A 94 -8.61 -12.68 -3.71
N LYS A 95 -9.57 -13.62 -3.74
CA LYS A 95 -10.89 -13.50 -3.09
C LYS A 95 -11.63 -12.18 -3.43
N LEU A 96 -11.64 -11.81 -4.71
CA LEU A 96 -12.16 -10.52 -5.18
C LEU A 96 -13.69 -10.45 -5.29
N ASP A 97 -14.40 -11.55 -5.06
CA ASP A 97 -15.84 -11.67 -5.34
C ASP A 97 -16.71 -10.63 -4.61
N HIS A 98 -16.23 -10.11 -3.47
CA HIS A 98 -16.93 -9.12 -2.64
C HIS A 98 -16.50 -7.66 -2.90
N LEU A 99 -15.56 -7.42 -3.81
CA LEU A 99 -14.89 -6.12 -3.99
C LEU A 99 -15.23 -5.42 -5.31
N LYS A 100 -16.32 -5.82 -5.97
CA LYS A 100 -16.56 -5.49 -7.38
C LYS A 100 -16.76 -4.00 -7.69
N ASP A 101 -17.08 -3.16 -6.70
CA ASP A 101 -17.64 -1.84 -6.98
C ASP A 101 -16.74 -0.63 -6.63
N ASN A 102 -15.51 -0.83 -6.12
CA ASN A 102 -14.67 0.28 -5.62
C ASN A 102 -13.34 0.48 -6.38
N TRP A 103 -13.16 -0.18 -7.52
CA TRP A 103 -11.94 -0.04 -8.31
C TRP A 103 -11.98 1.20 -9.21
N ILE A 104 -10.92 1.99 -9.16
CA ILE A 104 -10.64 3.03 -10.15
C ILE A 104 -9.82 2.38 -11.25
N ILE A 105 -10.44 2.20 -12.41
CA ILE A 105 -9.86 1.49 -13.55
C ILE A 105 -9.16 2.49 -14.48
N ARG A 106 -7.89 2.23 -14.77
CA ARG A 106 -7.07 2.98 -15.74
C ARG A 106 -6.96 2.26 -17.08
N SER A 107 -6.83 0.93 -17.05
CA SER A 107 -6.74 0.06 -18.22
C SER A 107 -7.49 -1.24 -17.99
N LEU A 108 -8.08 -1.78 -19.07
CA LEU A 108 -8.68 -3.12 -19.07
C LEU A 108 -7.66 -4.21 -19.42
N ASP A 109 -6.48 -3.83 -19.89
CA ASP A 109 -5.39 -4.77 -20.11
C ASP A 109 -4.83 -5.20 -18.75
N GLN A 110 -5.10 -6.44 -18.36
CA GLN A 110 -4.61 -7.05 -17.11
C GLN A 110 -3.45 -8.02 -17.36
N SER A 111 -2.79 -7.94 -18.52
CA SER A 111 -1.63 -8.78 -18.81
C SER A 111 -0.44 -8.39 -17.91
N ASN A 112 0.28 -9.41 -17.42
CA ASN A 112 1.51 -9.27 -16.62
C ASN A 112 1.40 -8.35 -15.39
N GLN A 113 0.28 -8.40 -14.68
CA GLN A 113 0.06 -7.61 -13.47
C GLN A 113 0.31 -8.44 -12.20
N HIS A 114 0.93 -7.80 -11.23
CA HIS A 114 1.04 -8.24 -9.84
C HIS A 114 0.00 -7.52 -8.99
N HIS A 115 -0.53 -8.19 -7.97
CA HIS A 115 -1.50 -7.61 -7.05
C HIS A 115 -0.81 -7.15 -5.77
N TYR A 116 -0.87 -5.86 -5.50
CA TYR A 116 -0.26 -5.25 -4.33
C TYR A 116 -1.32 -4.81 -3.32
N LEU A 117 -1.04 -5.01 -2.04
CA LEU A 117 -1.87 -4.62 -0.91
C LEU A 117 -1.00 -3.93 0.14
N PHE A 118 -1.38 -2.74 0.57
CA PHE A 118 -0.77 -2.04 1.70
C PHE A 118 -1.81 -1.71 2.75
N TYR A 119 -1.66 -2.28 3.94
CA TYR A 119 -2.43 -1.87 5.10
C TYR A 119 -1.84 -0.59 5.72
N PHE A 120 -2.62 0.47 5.72
CA PHE A 120 -2.41 1.65 6.56
C PHE A 120 -3.26 1.54 7.83
N ARG A 121 -3.21 2.53 8.73
CA ARG A 121 -3.93 2.48 10.01
C ARG A 121 -5.44 2.30 9.86
N ASP A 122 -6.06 3.17 9.08
CA ASP A 122 -7.53 3.27 8.95
C ASP A 122 -8.03 2.96 7.52
N GLU A 123 -7.12 2.53 6.65
CA GLU A 123 -7.42 2.24 5.25
C GLU A 123 -6.53 1.13 4.70
N GLU A 124 -7.00 0.48 3.64
CA GLU A 124 -6.20 -0.42 2.82
C GLU A 124 -6.06 0.14 1.42
N PHE A 125 -4.85 0.14 0.87
CA PHE A 125 -4.61 0.45 -0.52
C PHE A 125 -4.36 -0.85 -1.30
N GLU A 126 -4.94 -0.95 -2.48
CA GLU A 126 -4.65 -2.04 -3.41
C GLU A 126 -4.49 -1.55 -4.83
N CYS A 127 -3.60 -2.19 -5.59
CA CYS A 127 -3.49 -1.96 -7.03
C CYS A 127 -3.01 -3.19 -7.78
N ASP A 128 -3.27 -3.20 -9.08
CA ASP A 128 -2.66 -4.13 -10.03
C ASP A 128 -1.66 -3.37 -10.91
N ALA A 129 -0.38 -3.75 -10.86
CA ALA A 129 0.71 -3.09 -11.57
C ALA A 129 1.77 -4.10 -12.04
N ALA A 130 2.57 -3.74 -13.05
CA ALA A 130 3.65 -4.59 -13.58
C ALA A 130 4.85 -4.71 -12.62
N GLY A 131 5.00 -3.76 -11.69
CA GLY A 131 6.09 -3.73 -10.73
C GLY A 131 5.94 -2.57 -9.76
N TRP A 132 6.86 -2.46 -8.80
CA TRP A 132 6.90 -1.34 -7.87
C TRP A 132 8.34 -0.90 -7.56
N LYS A 133 8.51 0.37 -7.17
CA LYS A 133 9.76 0.95 -6.67
C LYS A 133 9.47 1.90 -5.52
N LEU A 134 10.34 1.91 -4.51
CA LEU A 134 10.32 2.88 -3.42
C LEU A 134 11.36 3.99 -3.67
N GLU A 135 10.91 5.22 -3.53
CA GLU A 135 11.74 6.41 -3.40
C GLU A 135 11.43 7.08 -2.05
N ILE A 136 12.42 7.75 -1.47
CA ILE A 136 12.28 8.48 -0.21
C ILE A 136 12.57 9.94 -0.49
N GLU A 137 11.61 10.80 -0.18
CA GLU A 137 11.79 12.24 -0.18
C GLU A 137 12.05 12.68 1.25
N LYS A 138 13.27 13.15 1.50
CA LYS A 138 13.68 13.63 2.81
C LYS A 138 13.01 14.95 3.14
N ALA A 139 12.59 15.10 4.39
CA ALA A 139 12.20 16.37 4.96
C ALA A 139 13.31 17.40 4.67
N SER A 140 12.92 18.60 4.22
CA SER A 140 13.91 19.65 4.05
C SER A 140 14.49 19.99 5.41
N PRO A 141 15.82 20.13 5.57
CA PRO A 141 16.38 20.59 6.83
C PRO A 141 15.77 21.96 7.13
N ASN A 142 15.05 22.06 8.24
CA ASN A 142 14.50 23.31 8.72
C ASN A 142 15.65 24.31 8.91
N ASN A 143 15.88 25.18 7.92
CA ASN A 143 16.72 26.37 8.06
C ASN A 143 15.96 27.41 8.89
N ASN A 144 15.72 27.11 10.16
CA ASN A 144 15.26 28.11 11.11
C ASN A 144 16.48 28.82 11.70
N LEU A 145 16.72 30.03 11.18
CA LEU A 145 17.48 31.10 11.85
C LEU A 145 16.75 31.58 13.11
#